data_AF-A0A6J6P976-F1
#
_entry.id   AF-A0A6J6P976-F1
#
_cell.length_a   1.000
_cell.length_b   1.000
_cell.length_c   1.000
_cell.angle_alpha   90.00
_cell.angle_beta   90.00
_cell.angle_gamma   90.00
#
_symmetry.space_group_name_H-M   'P 1'
#
loop_
_entity.id
_entity.type
_entity.pdbx_description
1 polymer ?
#
loop_
_entity_poly.entity_id
_entity_poly.type
_entity_poly.pdbx_seq_one_letter_code
_entity_poly.pdbx_strand_id
1 'polypeptide(L)'
;MRRLLTLAALALITVVSLAGCGGSGTRVIDGCKIEPLTQCPGKNFSHQDLHGANFGGANLRAANFTGANLTGANFAGSDVQGALFTNADLTKANFNGSDIWYADMTGTTFKETTCPAGNVVTDEVCPQTD
;
A
#
# COMPACT_ATOMS: atom_id res chain seq x y z
N MET A 1 -51.36 -50.03 -7.99
CA MET A 1 -50.90 -50.49 -6.65
C MET A 1 -50.03 -49.36 -6.10
N ARG A 2 -50.62 -48.39 -5.41
CA ARG A 2 -50.67 -48.26 -3.94
C ARG A 2 -49.28 -48.17 -3.27
N ARG A 3 -48.97 -46.93 -2.84
CA ARG A 3 -48.33 -46.54 -1.56
C ARG A 3 -46.82 -46.87 -1.46
N LEU A 4 -45.93 -45.99 -1.06
CA LEU A 4 -45.98 -45.14 0.14
C LEU A 4 -45.30 -43.78 -0.07
N LEU A 5 -45.92 -42.75 0.50
CA LEU A 5 -45.31 -41.48 0.85
C LEU A 5 -44.39 -41.65 2.07
N THR A 6 -43.26 -40.97 2.08
CA THR A 6 -42.56 -40.45 3.27
C THR A 6 -42.26 -38.97 2.98
N LEU A 7 -43.17 -38.04 3.28
CA LEU A 7 -43.14 -37.19 4.48
C LEU A 7 -41.79 -36.49 4.74
N ALA A 8 -41.80 -35.17 4.50
CA ALA A 8 -41.18 -34.12 5.30
C ALA A 8 -39.66 -34.18 5.59
N ALA A 9 -38.92 -33.35 4.84
CA ALA A 9 -37.63 -32.68 5.13
C ALA A 9 -36.87 -32.61 3.79
N LEU A 10 -36.40 -31.50 3.23
CA LEU A 10 -35.84 -30.32 3.84
C LEU A 10 -36.27 -29.07 3.05
N ALA A 11 -36.70 -28.04 3.78
CA ALA A 11 -36.35 -26.68 3.40
C ALA A 11 -34.82 -26.58 3.47
N LEU A 12 -34.14 -26.44 2.33
CA LEU A 12 -32.78 -25.89 2.28
C LEU A 12 -32.90 -24.44 1.83
N ILE A 13 -33.36 -23.61 2.77
CA ILE A 13 -32.70 -22.33 2.96
C ILE A 13 -31.30 -22.71 3.47
N THR A 14 -30.32 -22.75 2.59
CA THR A 14 -28.93 -22.80 2.99
C THR A 14 -28.20 -21.68 2.29
N VAL A 15 -27.84 -20.68 3.09
CA VAL A 15 -26.89 -19.60 2.83
C VAL A 15 -27.19 -18.84 1.53
N VAL A 16 -27.90 -17.72 1.60
CA VAL A 16 -27.25 -16.44 1.97
C VAL A 16 -25.77 -16.64 2.34
N SER A 17 -24.92 -16.85 1.35
CA SER A 17 -23.60 -16.24 1.41
C SER A 17 -23.86 -14.79 0.96
N LEU A 18 -23.95 -13.74 1.79
CA LEU A 18 -23.12 -13.40 2.96
C LEU A 18 -21.71 -13.98 2.87
N ALA A 19 -21.14 -13.93 1.68
CA ALA A 19 -19.84 -13.31 1.58
C ALA A 19 -20.14 -11.79 1.49
N GLY A 20 -20.07 -10.99 2.55
CA GLY A 20 -19.42 -11.27 3.82
C GLY A 20 -17.95 -11.63 3.65
N CYS A 21 -17.39 -11.65 2.44
CA CYS A 21 -15.96 -11.60 2.30
C CYS A 21 -15.64 -10.11 2.37
N GLY A 22 -15.34 -9.68 3.60
CA GLY A 22 -14.26 -8.73 3.80
C GLY A 22 -13.04 -9.32 3.12
N GLY A 23 -12.98 -9.18 1.79
CA GLY A 23 -11.79 -9.41 1.04
C GLY A 23 -10.83 -8.40 1.61
N SER A 24 -9.86 -8.89 2.38
CA SER A 24 -8.47 -8.47 2.24
C SER A 24 -8.12 -8.54 0.75
N GLY A 25 -8.72 -7.65 -0.04
CA GLY A 25 -8.60 -7.52 -1.47
C GLY A 25 -7.24 -6.93 -1.68
N THR A 26 -6.24 -7.82 -1.63
CA THR A 26 -4.89 -7.50 -1.95
C THR A 26 -4.90 -6.69 -3.25
N ARG A 27 -4.45 -5.45 -3.15
CA ARG A 27 -4.30 -4.59 -4.32
C ARG A 27 -3.07 -5.04 -5.07
N VAL A 28 -3.21 -5.28 -6.38
CA VAL A 28 -2.09 -5.65 -7.26
C VAL A 28 -1.93 -4.56 -8.32
N ILE A 29 -0.73 -3.99 -8.44
CA ILE A 29 -0.39 -2.93 -9.40
C ILE A 29 0.91 -3.30 -10.08
N ASP A 30 0.95 -3.25 -11.41
CA ASP A 30 2.15 -3.60 -12.19
C ASP A 30 2.71 -4.99 -11.84
N GLY A 31 1.82 -5.92 -11.47
CA GLY A 31 2.18 -7.26 -10.98
C GLY A 31 2.78 -7.29 -9.56
N CYS A 32 2.89 -6.15 -8.88
CA CYS A 32 3.27 -6.05 -7.49
C CYS A 32 2.07 -6.16 -6.55
N LYS A 33 2.20 -7.03 -5.55
CA LYS A 33 1.24 -7.16 -4.46
C LYS A 33 1.47 -6.09 -3.39
N ILE A 34 0.48 -5.27 -3.07
CA ILE A 34 0.59 -4.22 -2.05
C ILE A 34 0.31 -4.83 -0.67
N GLU A 35 1.38 -5.20 0.02
CA GLU A 35 1.37 -5.73 1.38
C GLU A 35 2.73 -5.52 2.06
N PRO A 36 2.81 -5.66 3.40
CA PRO A 36 4.09 -5.61 4.11
C PRO A 36 5.11 -6.60 3.55
N LEU A 37 6.39 -6.23 3.58
CA LEU A 37 7.51 -7.05 3.13
C LEU A 37 7.50 -7.42 1.63
N THR A 38 6.63 -6.79 0.83
CA THR A 38 6.54 -7.05 -0.61
C THR A 38 7.86 -6.75 -1.32
N GLN A 39 8.14 -7.50 -2.40
CA GLN A 39 9.39 -7.44 -3.13
C GLN A 39 9.11 -6.97 -4.56
N CYS A 40 9.17 -5.66 -4.76
CA CYS A 40 8.73 -5.00 -5.97
C CYS A 40 9.72 -3.90 -6.42
N PRO A 41 11.01 -4.22 -6.61
CA PRO A 41 11.96 -3.25 -7.11
C PRO A 41 11.61 -2.83 -8.55
N GLY A 42 11.79 -1.54 -8.84
CA GLY A 42 11.62 -0.95 -10.17
C GLY A 42 10.17 -0.94 -10.69
N LYS A 43 9.18 -1.19 -9.83
CA LYS A 43 7.78 -1.27 -10.24
C LYS A 43 7.15 0.10 -10.42
N ASN A 44 6.20 0.18 -11.34
CA ASN A 44 5.52 1.41 -11.67
C ASN A 44 4.19 1.54 -10.92
N PHE A 45 4.14 2.52 -10.02
CA PHE A 45 2.97 2.95 -9.27
C PHE A 45 2.59 4.40 -9.58
N SER A 46 3.07 4.98 -10.68
CA SER A 46 2.81 6.38 -11.01
C SER A 46 1.32 6.64 -11.18
N HIS A 47 0.88 7.79 -10.67
CA HIS A 47 -0.51 8.26 -10.69
C HIS A 47 -1.55 7.32 -10.07
N GLN A 48 -1.11 6.35 -9.25
CA GLN A 48 -2.03 5.43 -8.57
C GLN A 48 -2.58 6.04 -7.29
N ASP A 49 -3.83 5.69 -6.95
CA ASP A 49 -4.42 6.03 -5.66
C ASP A 49 -4.04 4.97 -4.62
N LEU A 50 -2.93 5.18 -3.91
CA LEU A 50 -2.35 4.30 -2.87
C LEU A 50 -2.64 4.82 -1.45
N HIS A 51 -3.75 5.51 -1.22
CA HIS A 51 -4.10 6.00 0.11
C HIS A 51 -4.14 4.85 1.13
N GLY A 52 -3.47 5.05 2.27
CA GLY A 52 -3.37 4.04 3.33
C GLY A 52 -2.67 2.73 2.95
N ALA A 53 -1.97 2.68 1.81
CA ALA A 53 -1.24 1.48 1.38
C ALA A 53 -0.18 1.09 2.41
N ASN A 54 -0.04 -0.22 2.66
CA ASN A 54 0.95 -0.73 3.60
C ASN A 54 2.13 -1.37 2.86
N PHE A 55 3.27 -0.67 2.90
CA PHE A 55 4.57 -1.04 2.37
C PHE A 55 5.60 -1.27 3.48
N GLY A 56 5.17 -1.53 4.72
CA GLY A 56 6.08 -1.72 5.85
C GLY A 56 7.11 -2.83 5.57
N GLY A 57 8.40 -2.51 5.65
CA GLY A 57 9.50 -3.41 5.35
C GLY A 57 9.61 -3.88 3.89
N ALA A 58 8.86 -3.27 2.97
CA ALA A 58 8.88 -3.64 1.56
C ALA A 58 10.21 -3.25 0.88
N ASN A 59 10.59 -4.00 -0.15
CA ASN A 59 11.67 -3.62 -1.06
C ASN A 59 11.07 -3.01 -2.33
N LEU A 60 11.24 -1.70 -2.45
CA LEU A 60 10.68 -0.83 -3.48
C LEU A 60 11.79 0.02 -4.13
N ARG A 61 13.03 -0.48 -4.11
CA ARG A 61 14.17 0.20 -4.75
C ARG A 61 13.84 0.59 -6.19
N ALA A 62 14.14 1.83 -6.56
CA ALA A 62 13.89 2.40 -7.88
C ALA A 62 12.42 2.32 -8.35
N ALA A 63 11.45 2.10 -7.45
CA ALA A 63 10.04 2.12 -7.81
C ALA A 63 9.59 3.55 -8.17
N ASN A 64 8.63 3.65 -9.08
CA ASN A 64 8.10 4.92 -9.55
C ASN A 64 6.73 5.20 -8.90
N PHE A 65 6.67 6.19 -8.03
CA PHE A 65 5.47 6.72 -7.37
C PHE A 65 5.11 8.13 -7.86
N THR A 66 5.65 8.59 -8.99
CA THR A 66 5.43 9.94 -9.51
C THR A 66 3.93 10.26 -9.62
N GLY A 67 3.51 11.35 -8.99
CA GLY A 67 2.13 11.80 -8.97
C GLY A 67 1.13 10.87 -8.29
N ALA A 68 1.58 9.88 -7.51
CA ALA A 68 0.71 8.97 -6.78
C ALA A 68 0.08 9.67 -5.54
N ASN A 69 -1.14 9.27 -5.19
CA ASN A 69 -1.72 9.61 -3.89
C ASN A 69 -1.25 8.56 -2.86
N LEU A 70 -0.38 8.96 -1.95
CA LEU A 70 0.19 8.12 -0.90
C LEU A 70 -0.24 8.60 0.49
N THR A 71 -1.37 9.33 0.56
CA THR A 71 -1.89 9.87 1.82
C THR A 71 -2.07 8.75 2.84
N GLY A 72 -1.42 8.86 4.00
CA GLY A 72 -1.47 7.88 5.08
C GLY A 72 -0.78 6.54 4.79
N ALA A 73 0.00 6.43 3.71
CA ALA A 73 0.71 5.21 3.39
C ALA A 73 1.82 4.88 4.42
N ASN A 74 2.01 3.60 4.71
CA ASN A 74 3.02 3.13 5.64
C ASN A 74 4.24 2.57 4.90
N PHE A 75 5.36 3.27 4.98
CA PHE A 75 6.67 2.88 4.45
C PHE A 75 7.66 2.51 5.57
N ALA A 76 7.21 2.29 6.80
CA ALA A 76 8.11 2.04 7.93
C ALA A 76 9.05 0.86 7.68
N GLY A 77 10.36 1.05 7.86
CA GLY A 77 11.39 0.03 7.62
C GLY A 77 11.54 -0.40 6.15
N SER A 78 10.88 0.27 5.21
CA SER A 78 10.95 -0.07 3.79
C SER A 78 12.25 0.40 3.14
N ASP A 79 12.59 -0.23 2.02
CA ASP A 79 13.74 0.10 1.20
C ASP A 79 13.26 0.77 -0.08
N VAL A 80 13.35 2.10 -0.14
CA VAL A 80 12.88 2.93 -1.26
C VAL A 80 14.04 3.69 -1.91
N GLN A 81 15.26 3.12 -1.84
CA GLN A 81 16.43 3.74 -2.43
C GLN A 81 16.24 3.98 -3.94
N GLY A 82 16.52 5.19 -4.40
CA GLY A 82 16.35 5.60 -5.80
C GLY A 82 14.89 5.67 -6.28
N ALA A 83 13.91 5.54 -5.39
CA ALA A 83 12.51 5.62 -5.78
C ALA A 83 12.12 7.05 -6.20
N LEU A 84 11.18 7.17 -7.13
CA LEU A 84 10.70 8.45 -7.64
C LEU A 84 9.36 8.78 -6.98
N PHE A 85 9.30 9.82 -6.16
CA PHE A 85 8.09 10.34 -5.56
C PHE A 85 7.67 11.69 -6.15
N THR A 86 8.27 12.14 -7.25
CA THR A 86 8.05 13.48 -7.82
C THR A 86 6.55 13.81 -7.92
N ASN A 87 6.12 14.95 -7.37
CA ASN A 87 4.72 15.40 -7.29
C ASN A 87 3.73 14.45 -6.58
N ALA A 88 4.18 13.49 -5.78
CA ALA A 88 3.31 12.62 -5.00
C ALA A 88 2.77 13.30 -3.73
N ASP A 89 1.58 12.88 -3.28
CA ASP A 89 1.03 13.31 -1.99
C ASP A 89 1.43 12.33 -0.89
N LEU A 90 2.38 12.73 -0.03
CA LEU A 90 2.87 11.95 1.10
C LEU A 90 2.23 12.40 2.43
N THR A 91 1.12 13.14 2.40
CA THR A 91 0.44 13.62 3.60
C THR A 91 0.18 12.47 4.57
N LYS A 92 0.60 12.59 5.83
CA LYS A 92 0.47 11.55 6.88
C LYS A 92 1.18 10.23 6.59
N ALA A 93 2.03 10.15 5.58
CA ALA A 93 2.80 8.95 5.30
C ALA A 93 3.86 8.69 6.39
N ASN A 94 4.20 7.43 6.60
CA ASN A 94 5.17 7.03 7.62
C ASN A 94 6.43 6.42 7.00
N PHE A 95 7.56 7.12 7.07
CA PHE A 95 8.88 6.66 6.61
C PHE A 95 9.81 6.31 7.77
N ASN A 96 9.29 6.04 8.98
CA ASN A 96 10.16 5.69 10.12
C ASN A 96 11.05 4.49 9.79
N GLY A 97 12.37 4.67 9.90
CA GLY A 97 13.36 3.62 9.62
C GLY A 97 13.45 3.18 8.15
N SER A 98 12.81 3.89 7.20
CA SER A 98 12.96 3.57 5.78
C SER A 98 14.28 4.08 5.21
N ASP A 99 14.84 3.37 4.24
CA ASP A 99 15.99 3.82 3.47
C ASP A 99 15.55 4.59 2.22
N ILE A 100 15.77 5.91 2.24
CA ILE A 100 15.38 6.85 1.17
C ILE A 100 16.58 7.38 0.38
N TRP A 101 17.75 6.72 0.43
CA TRP A 101 18.91 7.17 -0.33
C TRP A 101 18.63 7.32 -1.82
N TYR A 102 19.02 8.47 -2.40
CA TYR A 102 18.78 8.82 -3.81
C TYR A 102 17.29 8.87 -4.23
N ALA A 103 16.35 8.84 -3.29
CA ALA A 103 14.95 9.03 -3.64
C ALA A 103 14.70 10.47 -4.14
N ASP A 104 13.99 10.61 -5.24
CA ASP A 104 13.55 11.90 -5.76
C ASP A 104 12.22 12.24 -5.09
N MET A 105 12.16 13.33 -4.33
CA MET A 105 10.95 13.80 -3.65
C MET A 105 10.54 15.20 -4.12
N THR A 106 11.03 15.66 -5.27
CA THR A 106 10.77 17.02 -5.76
C THR A 106 9.27 17.25 -5.96
N GLY A 107 8.75 18.36 -5.45
CA GLY A 107 7.33 18.71 -5.58
C GLY A 107 6.35 17.84 -4.78
N THR A 108 6.85 16.98 -3.88
CA THR A 108 5.98 16.20 -3.00
C THR A 108 5.30 17.05 -1.92
N THR A 109 4.16 16.58 -1.41
CA THR A 109 3.48 17.18 -0.25
C THR A 109 3.81 16.40 1.02
N PHE A 110 4.42 17.04 2.02
CA PHE A 110 4.90 16.41 3.26
C PHE A 110 4.09 16.74 4.53
N LYS A 111 2.78 17.02 4.41
CA LYS A 111 2.00 17.43 5.57
C LYS A 111 1.83 16.27 6.57
N GLU A 112 2.27 16.45 7.82
CA GLU A 112 2.16 15.41 8.88
C GLU A 112 2.90 14.09 8.53
N THR A 113 3.86 14.14 7.60
CA THR A 113 4.67 12.96 7.22
C THR A 113 5.71 12.67 8.30
N THR A 114 5.87 11.41 8.68
CA THR A 114 6.96 10.99 9.57
C THR A 114 8.20 10.67 8.74
N CYS A 115 9.28 11.43 8.93
CA CYS A 115 10.54 11.24 8.21
C CYS A 115 11.44 10.16 8.87
N PRO A 116 12.35 9.51 8.11
CA PRO A 116 13.35 8.62 8.68
C PRO A 116 14.44 9.41 9.41
N ALA A 117 14.92 8.88 10.54
CA ALA A 117 16.08 9.44 11.24
C ALA A 117 17.37 8.98 10.54
N GLY A 118 18.08 9.88 9.85
CA GLY A 118 19.50 9.70 9.54
C GLY A 118 19.91 9.46 8.07
N ASN A 119 18.97 9.34 7.11
CA ASN A 119 19.29 9.00 5.72
C ASN A 119 18.77 10.04 4.71
N VAL A 120 19.28 11.26 4.78
CA VAL A 120 18.80 12.38 3.96
C VAL A 120 19.97 13.03 3.23
N VAL A 121 20.01 12.89 1.90
CA VAL A 121 21.19 13.22 1.05
C VAL A 121 20.94 14.43 0.15
N THR A 122 19.73 15.00 0.09
CA THR A 122 19.43 16.15 -0.77
C THR A 122 18.79 17.30 0.00
N ASP A 123 18.98 18.52 -0.48
CA ASP A 123 18.53 19.77 0.18
C ASP A 123 17.01 19.98 0.15
N GLU A 124 16.23 19.01 -0.34
CA GLU A 124 14.76 19.04 -0.50
C GLU A 124 14.03 18.10 0.47
N VAL A 125 14.71 17.75 1.56
CA VAL A 125 14.34 16.64 2.42
C VAL A 125 13.12 16.92 3.27
N CYS A 126 12.28 15.88 3.37
CA CYS A 126 11.18 15.68 4.31
C CYS A 126 11.34 16.60 5.53
N PRO A 127 10.43 17.58 5.72
CA PRO A 127 10.58 18.63 6.71
C PRO A 127 10.78 17.97 8.06
N GLN A 128 12.03 18.01 8.55
CA GLN A 128 12.32 17.66 9.93
C GLN A 128 11.58 18.73 10.70
N THR A 129 10.41 18.40 11.24
CA THR A 129 9.74 19.28 12.20
C THR A 129 10.72 19.46 13.35
N ASP A 130 11.07 20.72 13.61
CA ASP A 130 11.96 21.19 14.67
C ASP A 130 11.80 20.43 16.01
#